data_AF-A0A0F9FZV5-F1
#
_entry.id   AF-A0A0F9FZV5-F1
#
_cell.length_a   1.000
_cell.length_b   1.000
_cell.length_c   1.000
_cell.angle_alpha   90.00
_cell.angle_beta   90.00
_cell.angle_gamma   90.00
#
_symmetry.space_group_name_H-M   'P 1'
#
loop_
_entity.id
_entity.type
_entity.pdbx_description
1 polymer ?
#
loop_
_entity_poly.entity_id
_entity_poly.type
_entity_poly.pdbx_seq_one_letter_code
_entity_poly.pdbx_strand_id
1 'polypeptide(L)'
;MFPFGKYLKYLTIIFIMLALAPATVLAEGEVFDYSDAPASYGIASHEGRILDGVYPNGFVEWLGPDISSETAPPGVDADTFDDGVSWTPVQAGESFDLTFSATFLTLFACSEKVNVEAWLDLNGNGVFDTEEKILDWFDRIYSEAAISWCGVDPSLVPTIVTTPIVIPPSAVSGPTWMRVRLWYYDPNDSVGVEADADPTGNIVWGEVEDYQLNIAPASGGDATPPETSITSAPAALSNNNSPSITYTGTDDTTSTPNLLYATFLDGFDAGYSAFGSSTTINYSALADGTYTFNVKAKDEAGNEDLSPAQAAFQIDTVQPT
;
A
#
# COMPACT_ATOMS: atom_id res chain seq x y z
N MET A 1 -3.95 11.14 22.50
CA MET A 1 -2.90 10.25 21.95
C MET A 1 -3.54 8.89 21.70
N PHE A 2 -4.10 8.68 20.52
CA PHE A 2 -4.67 7.38 20.12
C PHE A 2 -3.59 6.57 19.40
N PRO A 3 -3.45 5.26 19.64
CA PRO A 3 -2.30 4.51 19.15
C PRO A 3 -2.42 4.24 17.65
N PHE A 4 -1.27 4.27 16.99
CA PHE A 4 -1.02 3.75 15.66
C PHE A 4 -1.52 2.30 15.55
N GLY A 5 -2.59 2.06 14.78
CA GLY A 5 -3.11 0.70 14.56
C GLY A 5 -4.50 0.63 13.90
N LYS A 6 -4.91 1.63 13.11
CA LYS A 6 -6.26 1.68 12.52
C LYS A 6 -6.39 1.08 11.12
N TYR A 7 -5.29 0.66 10.51
CA TYR A 7 -5.23 0.26 9.11
C TYR A 7 -4.71 -1.16 8.93
N LEU A 8 -5.15 -1.81 7.85
CA LEU A 8 -4.77 -3.17 7.50
C LEU A 8 -3.27 -3.20 7.23
N LYS A 9 -2.55 -4.04 7.98
CA LYS A 9 -1.11 -4.26 7.79
C LYS A 9 -0.82 -5.52 7.00
N TYR A 10 -1.73 -6.49 7.06
CA TYR A 10 -1.60 -7.74 6.34
C TYR A 10 -2.98 -8.25 5.92
N LEU A 11 -3.07 -8.86 4.75
CA LEU A 11 -4.24 -9.57 4.23
C LEU A 11 -3.80 -11.00 3.94
N THR A 12 -4.44 -11.99 4.58
CA THR A 12 -4.16 -13.41 4.33
C THR A 12 -5.28 -14.02 3.52
N ILE A 13 -4.95 -14.58 2.35
CA ILE A 13 -5.88 -15.28 1.47
C ILE A 13 -5.52 -16.77 1.44
N ILE A 14 -6.53 -17.64 1.54
CA ILE A 14 -6.36 -19.09 1.59
C ILE A 14 -7.15 -19.78 0.48
N PHE A 15 -6.45 -20.39 -0.46
CA PHE A 15 -7.05 -21.20 -1.52
C PHE A 15 -6.94 -22.69 -1.20
N ILE A 16 -8.03 -23.46 -1.41
CA ILE A 16 -8.05 -24.91 -1.26
C ILE A 16 -8.59 -25.54 -2.54
N MET A 17 -7.67 -26.03 -3.38
CA MET A 17 -8.03 -26.78 -4.59
C MET A 17 -8.03 -28.28 -4.31
N LEU A 18 -9.22 -28.89 -4.20
CA LEU A 18 -9.42 -30.30 -3.82
C LEU A 18 -10.07 -31.13 -4.94
N ALA A 19 -9.38 -32.15 -5.44
CA ALA A 19 -9.94 -33.09 -6.41
C ALA A 19 -10.69 -34.25 -5.73
N LEU A 20 -12.01 -34.12 -5.46
CA LEU A 20 -12.87 -35.25 -5.05
C LEU A 20 -14.29 -35.17 -5.67
N ALA A 21 -14.74 -36.29 -6.29
CA ALA A 21 -15.93 -36.50 -7.15
C ALA A 21 -17.33 -36.34 -6.49
N PRO A 22 -18.49 -36.50 -7.22
CA PRO A 22 -18.75 -36.56 -8.67
C PRO A 22 -19.60 -35.39 -9.22
N ALA A 23 -19.54 -35.22 -10.54
CA ALA A 23 -20.03 -34.09 -11.32
C ALA A 23 -21.56 -33.89 -11.37
N THR A 24 -21.97 -32.62 -11.34
CA THR A 24 -23.08 -32.12 -12.17
C THR A 24 -22.50 -31.60 -13.49
N VAL A 25 -23.18 -31.85 -14.60
CA VAL A 25 -22.72 -31.48 -15.95
C VAL A 25 -23.10 -30.01 -16.19
N LEU A 26 -22.12 -29.10 -16.21
CA LEU A 26 -22.29 -27.79 -16.86
C LEU A 26 -22.07 -27.97 -18.37
N ALA A 27 -22.82 -27.24 -19.19
CA ALA A 27 -22.69 -27.38 -20.64
C ALA A 27 -21.35 -26.76 -21.12
N GLU A 28 -20.73 -27.39 -22.12
CA GLU A 28 -19.46 -26.92 -22.70
C GLU A 28 -19.61 -25.48 -23.24
N GLY A 29 -18.79 -24.55 -22.74
CA GLY A 29 -18.75 -23.15 -23.18
C GLY A 29 -19.68 -22.17 -22.45
N GLU A 30 -20.26 -22.55 -21.31
CA GLU A 30 -20.99 -21.61 -20.45
C GLU A 30 -20.03 -20.80 -19.57
N VAL A 31 -20.02 -19.48 -19.77
CA VAL A 31 -19.29 -18.51 -18.97
C VAL A 31 -20.18 -18.13 -17.78
N PHE A 32 -19.84 -18.63 -16.59
CA PHE A 32 -20.48 -18.21 -15.35
C PHE A 32 -19.62 -17.17 -14.65
N ASP A 33 -20.30 -16.23 -13.99
CA ASP A 33 -19.65 -15.25 -13.12
C ASP A 33 -19.59 -15.85 -11.72
N TYR A 34 -18.37 -16.10 -11.25
CA TYR A 34 -18.10 -16.68 -9.92
C TYR A 34 -17.56 -15.63 -8.95
N SER A 35 -17.82 -14.36 -9.23
CA SER A 35 -17.20 -13.24 -8.55
C SER A 35 -18.20 -12.43 -7.74
N ASP A 36 -17.78 -11.93 -6.58
CA ASP A 36 -18.62 -11.18 -5.66
C ASP A 36 -18.63 -9.67 -5.93
N ALA A 37 -17.73 -9.19 -6.80
CA ALA A 37 -17.72 -7.78 -7.17
C ALA A 37 -18.98 -7.42 -7.98
N PRO A 38 -19.46 -6.17 -7.90
CA PRO A 38 -20.53 -5.68 -8.76
C PRO A 38 -20.22 -5.90 -10.24
N ALA A 39 -21.24 -6.19 -11.05
CA ALA A 39 -21.10 -6.45 -12.49
C ALA A 39 -20.35 -5.37 -13.29
N SER A 40 -20.19 -4.15 -12.76
CA SER A 40 -19.35 -3.10 -13.37
C SER A 40 -17.86 -3.46 -13.42
N TYR A 41 -17.39 -4.31 -12.50
CA TYR A 41 -16.02 -4.84 -12.45
C TYR A 41 -15.76 -5.93 -13.50
N GLY A 42 -16.78 -6.30 -14.27
CA GLY A 42 -16.69 -7.28 -15.34
C GLY A 42 -16.80 -8.72 -14.83
N ILE A 43 -17.17 -9.60 -15.75
CA ILE A 43 -17.39 -11.02 -15.46
C ILE A 43 -16.04 -11.67 -15.16
N ALA A 44 -15.91 -12.26 -13.98
CA ALA A 44 -14.80 -13.16 -13.68
C ALA A 44 -15.28 -14.58 -13.97
N SER A 45 -14.82 -15.13 -15.09
CA SER A 45 -15.15 -16.48 -15.50
C SER A 45 -13.91 -17.35 -15.52
N HIS A 46 -14.10 -18.60 -15.12
CA HIS A 46 -13.18 -19.66 -15.43
C HIS A 46 -13.91 -20.75 -16.22
N GLU A 47 -13.22 -21.35 -17.19
CA GLU A 47 -13.70 -22.55 -17.87
C GLU A 47 -13.18 -23.79 -17.15
N GLY A 48 -14.09 -24.49 -16.46
CA GLY A 48 -13.87 -25.89 -16.11
C GLY A 48 -14.02 -26.75 -17.37
N ARG A 49 -12.92 -27.08 -18.05
CA ARG A 49 -13.00 -27.93 -19.25
C ARG A 49 -13.15 -29.40 -18.86
N ILE A 50 -14.33 -29.97 -19.07
CA ILE A 50 -14.50 -31.44 -19.03
C ILE A 50 -13.96 -32.02 -20.34
N LEU A 51 -12.70 -32.48 -20.33
CA LEU A 51 -12.16 -33.24 -21.46
C LEU A 51 -12.83 -34.63 -21.50
N ASP A 52 -13.60 -34.90 -22.56
CA ASP A 52 -14.20 -36.20 -22.83
C ASP A 52 -13.08 -37.24 -23.12
N GLY A 53 -12.72 -38.02 -22.10
CA GLY A 53 -11.65 -39.00 -22.19
C GLY A 53 -11.50 -39.83 -20.93
N VAL A 54 -12.29 -40.90 -20.80
CA VAL A 54 -12.09 -41.94 -19.78
C VAL A 54 -10.73 -42.62 -20.01
N TYR A 55 -9.71 -42.24 -19.24
CA TYR A 55 -8.47 -43.01 -19.17
C TYR A 55 -8.69 -44.28 -18.33
N PRO A 56 -8.16 -45.46 -18.73
CA PRO A 56 -8.51 -46.76 -18.12
C PRO A 56 -8.02 -46.98 -16.67
N ASN A 57 -7.45 -45.95 -16.04
CA ASN A 57 -6.72 -46.03 -14.78
C ASN A 57 -7.28 -45.11 -13.69
N GLY A 58 -8.52 -44.63 -13.82
CA GLY A 58 -9.27 -44.02 -12.71
C GLY A 58 -8.69 -42.71 -12.18
N PHE A 59 -7.91 -42.01 -13.01
CA PHE A 59 -7.40 -40.69 -12.72
C PHE A 59 -8.31 -39.64 -13.36
N VAL A 60 -8.75 -38.66 -12.57
CA VAL A 60 -9.56 -37.55 -13.07
C VAL A 60 -8.98 -36.25 -12.54
N GLU A 61 -8.54 -35.39 -13.44
CA GLU A 61 -8.07 -34.04 -13.17
C GLU A 61 -9.30 -33.13 -13.10
N TRP A 62 -9.65 -32.71 -11.88
CA TRP A 62 -10.68 -31.71 -11.63
C TRP A 62 -10.01 -30.54 -10.92
N LEU A 63 -9.70 -29.49 -11.68
CA LEU A 63 -9.51 -28.16 -11.12
C LEU A 63 -10.80 -27.41 -11.49
N GLY A 64 -11.82 -27.58 -10.67
CA GLY A 64 -13.01 -26.73 -10.67
C GLY A 64 -12.94 -25.80 -9.45
N PRO A 65 -13.72 -24.71 -9.43
CA PRO A 65 -13.81 -23.82 -8.27
C PRO A 65 -14.17 -24.59 -7.01
N ASP A 66 -13.92 -23.99 -5.85
CA ASP A 66 -14.37 -24.53 -4.57
C ASP A 66 -15.77 -25.16 -4.72
N ILE A 67 -15.89 -26.38 -4.20
CA ILE A 67 -17.14 -27.14 -4.12
C ILE A 67 -18.03 -26.61 -2.99
N SER A 68 -17.76 -25.41 -2.46
CA SER A 68 -18.77 -24.58 -1.83
C SER A 68 -19.95 -24.48 -2.81
N SER A 69 -21.16 -24.68 -2.30
CA SER A 69 -22.30 -25.00 -3.14
C SER A 69 -22.82 -23.78 -3.91
N GLU A 70 -22.24 -23.48 -5.06
CA GLU A 70 -22.62 -22.43 -6.02
C GLU A 70 -23.94 -22.74 -6.75
N THR A 71 -25.01 -22.98 -5.99
CA THR A 71 -26.37 -23.14 -6.54
C THR A 71 -27.22 -21.87 -6.41
N ALA A 72 -26.58 -20.75 -6.05
CA ALA A 72 -27.27 -19.49 -5.88
C ALA A 72 -27.54 -18.83 -7.25
N PRO A 73 -28.76 -18.33 -7.51
CA PRO A 73 -29.05 -17.54 -8.71
C PRO A 73 -28.21 -16.26 -8.72
N PRO A 74 -28.01 -15.62 -9.90
CA PRO A 74 -27.33 -14.33 -10.00
C PRO A 74 -27.90 -13.32 -8.98
N GLY A 75 -27.05 -12.83 -8.07
CA GLY A 75 -27.41 -11.85 -7.05
C GLY A 75 -27.83 -12.41 -5.68
N VAL A 76 -27.49 -13.67 -5.37
CA VAL A 76 -27.56 -14.20 -4.00
C VAL A 76 -26.16 -14.64 -3.56
N ASP A 77 -25.54 -13.78 -2.76
CA ASP A 77 -24.36 -14.03 -1.93
C ASP A 77 -24.66 -15.20 -0.97
N ALA A 78 -23.94 -16.32 -1.15
CA ALA A 78 -24.18 -17.58 -0.44
C ALA A 78 -22.88 -18.31 -0.05
N ASP A 79 -21.76 -17.59 0.02
CA ASP A 79 -20.41 -18.07 0.31
C ASP A 79 -19.99 -17.66 1.74
N THR A 80 -20.55 -18.32 2.77
CA THR A 80 -20.28 -17.95 4.17
C THR A 80 -18.85 -18.29 4.68
N PHE A 81 -17.87 -18.53 3.80
CA PHE A 81 -16.49 -18.85 4.16
C PHE A 81 -15.45 -17.86 3.59
N ASP A 82 -15.81 -17.01 2.62
CA ASP A 82 -14.96 -15.94 2.05
C ASP A 82 -15.42 -14.55 2.54
N ASP A 83 -16.73 -14.28 2.53
CA ASP A 83 -17.38 -13.00 2.86
C ASP A 83 -17.20 -12.42 4.30
N GLY A 84 -16.49 -13.12 5.18
CA GLY A 84 -16.60 -12.95 6.63
C GLY A 84 -15.78 -11.85 7.29
N VAL A 85 -15.02 -11.02 6.57
CA VAL A 85 -14.06 -10.10 7.21
C VAL A 85 -14.31 -8.64 6.87
N SER A 86 -14.91 -7.91 7.81
CA SER A 86 -14.87 -6.45 7.86
C SER A 86 -13.41 -6.00 8.07
N TRP A 87 -12.70 -5.72 6.98
CA TRP A 87 -11.30 -5.29 7.03
C TRP A 87 -11.18 -3.90 7.66
N THR A 88 -10.12 -3.70 8.45
CA THR A 88 -9.62 -2.34 8.67
C THR A 88 -9.24 -1.73 7.32
N PRO A 89 -9.44 -0.42 7.09
CA PRO A 89 -9.08 0.18 5.80
C PRO A 89 -7.59 0.02 5.46
N VAL A 90 -7.24 -0.12 4.18
CA VAL A 90 -5.87 0.13 3.71
C VAL A 90 -5.66 1.64 3.58
N GLN A 91 -4.44 2.14 3.76
CA GLN A 91 -4.18 3.58 3.72
C GLN A 91 -3.50 3.97 2.40
N ALA A 92 -4.03 4.98 1.71
CA ALA A 92 -3.32 5.51 0.53
C ALA A 92 -1.94 6.07 0.91
N GLY A 93 -0.95 5.84 0.05
CA GLY A 93 0.45 6.21 0.29
C GLY A 93 1.23 5.27 1.19
N GLU A 94 0.62 4.22 1.73
CA GLU A 94 1.28 3.19 2.53
C GLU A 94 1.29 1.84 1.81
N SER A 95 2.04 0.89 2.37
CA SER A 95 1.99 -0.50 1.95
C SER A 95 1.26 -1.39 2.97
N PHE A 96 0.59 -2.42 2.48
CA PHE A 96 0.13 -3.54 3.30
C PHE A 96 0.73 -4.85 2.77
N ASP A 97 0.94 -5.82 3.65
CA ASP A 97 1.45 -7.13 3.27
C ASP A 97 0.32 -8.00 2.73
N LEU A 98 0.39 -8.45 1.48
CA LEU A 98 -0.53 -9.43 0.94
C LEU A 98 0.09 -10.82 1.05
N THR A 99 -0.52 -11.66 1.88
CA THR A 99 -0.09 -13.02 2.17
C THR A 99 -1.01 -14.02 1.50
N PHE A 100 -0.50 -14.82 0.57
CA PHE A 100 -1.23 -15.91 -0.07
C PHE A 100 -0.81 -17.24 0.51
N SER A 101 -1.76 -18.13 0.76
CA SER A 101 -1.52 -19.52 1.12
C SER A 101 -2.42 -20.41 0.27
N ALA A 102 -1.86 -21.19 -0.65
CA ALA A 102 -2.65 -22.07 -1.50
C ALA A 102 -2.27 -23.56 -1.35
N THR A 103 -3.21 -24.38 -0.90
CA THR A 103 -3.00 -25.83 -0.79
C THR A 103 -3.55 -26.53 -2.02
N PHE A 104 -2.68 -27.23 -2.76
CA PHE A 104 -3.04 -27.98 -3.96
C PHE A 104 -2.82 -29.48 -3.74
N LEU A 105 -3.81 -30.30 -4.08
CA LEU A 105 -3.72 -31.76 -4.01
C LEU A 105 -3.85 -32.38 -5.41
N THR A 106 -2.73 -32.59 -6.10
CA THR A 106 -2.72 -33.09 -7.49
C THR A 106 -1.47 -33.91 -7.82
N LEU A 107 -1.50 -34.68 -8.91
CA LEU A 107 -0.34 -35.41 -9.47
C LEU A 107 0.44 -34.56 -10.48
N PHE A 108 0.84 -33.35 -10.11
CA PHE A 108 1.55 -32.46 -11.03
C PHE A 108 2.95 -32.99 -11.43
N ALA A 109 3.33 -32.79 -12.69
CA ALA A 109 4.71 -33.00 -13.15
C ALA A 109 5.63 -31.89 -12.63
N CYS A 110 6.94 -32.14 -12.55
CA CYS A 110 7.91 -31.18 -11.97
C CYS A 110 8.04 -29.84 -12.73
N SER A 111 7.46 -29.75 -13.93
CA SER A 111 7.47 -28.54 -14.77
C SER A 111 6.30 -27.58 -14.51
N GLU A 112 5.28 -28.02 -13.80
CA GLU A 112 4.00 -27.34 -13.66
C GLU A 112 4.00 -26.36 -12.48
N LYS A 113 3.31 -25.21 -12.64
CA LYS A 113 3.37 -24.06 -11.72
C LYS A 113 1.99 -23.42 -11.56
N VAL A 114 1.76 -22.75 -10.43
CA VAL A 114 0.62 -21.85 -10.24
C VAL A 114 1.11 -20.40 -10.22
N ASN A 115 0.41 -19.54 -10.94
CA ASN A 115 0.59 -18.10 -10.94
C ASN A 115 -0.54 -17.43 -10.15
N VAL A 116 -0.23 -16.27 -9.57
CA VAL A 116 -1.18 -15.44 -8.84
C VAL A 116 -1.03 -14.02 -9.35
N GLU A 117 -2.15 -13.38 -9.64
CA GLU A 117 -2.26 -12.01 -10.12
C GLU A 117 -3.35 -11.31 -9.33
N ALA A 118 -3.23 -9.99 -9.16
CA ALA A 118 -4.24 -9.21 -8.45
C ALA A 118 -4.39 -7.80 -9.01
N TRP A 119 -5.62 -7.30 -8.96
CA TRP A 119 -6.04 -5.95 -9.34
C TRP A 119 -6.80 -5.31 -8.20
N LEU A 120 -6.63 -4.01 -8.00
CA LEU A 120 -7.37 -3.24 -7.00
C LEU A 120 -7.84 -1.96 -7.67
N ASP A 121 -9.15 -1.67 -7.63
CA ASP A 121 -9.68 -0.43 -8.19
C ASP A 121 -9.23 0.76 -7.33
N LEU A 122 -8.18 1.42 -7.82
CA LEU A 122 -7.47 2.50 -7.14
C LEU A 122 -8.08 3.85 -7.52
N ASN A 123 -8.70 3.96 -8.69
CA ASN A 123 -9.28 5.21 -9.16
C ASN A 123 -10.76 5.37 -8.78
N GLY A 124 -11.39 4.33 -8.23
CA GLY A 124 -12.76 4.31 -7.74
C GLY A 124 -13.81 4.42 -8.85
N ASN A 125 -13.48 3.99 -10.08
CA ASN A 125 -14.38 4.09 -11.22
C ASN A 125 -15.37 2.91 -11.31
N GLY A 126 -15.19 1.88 -10.47
CA GLY A 126 -16.06 0.70 -10.44
C GLY A 126 -15.69 -0.37 -11.47
N VAL A 127 -14.49 -0.35 -12.02
CA VAL A 127 -13.96 -1.26 -13.04
C VAL A 127 -12.49 -1.56 -12.72
N PHE A 128 -12.00 -2.75 -13.05
CA PHE A 128 -10.57 -3.05 -12.98
C PHE A 128 -9.87 -2.64 -14.28
N ASP A 129 -9.01 -1.64 -14.21
CA ASP A 129 -8.18 -1.22 -15.35
C ASP A 129 -6.87 -2.04 -15.43
N THR A 130 -6.27 -2.17 -16.61
CA THR A 130 -5.00 -2.90 -16.77
C THR A 130 -3.88 -2.26 -15.93
N GLU A 131 -3.88 -0.95 -15.78
CA GLU A 131 -2.92 -0.17 -14.96
C GLU A 131 -3.11 -0.36 -13.46
N GLU A 132 -4.20 -0.99 -13.02
CA GLU A 132 -4.53 -1.24 -11.62
C GLU A 132 -4.07 -2.62 -11.13
N LYS A 133 -3.30 -3.33 -11.96
CA LYS A 133 -2.63 -4.56 -11.58
C LYS A 133 -1.60 -4.26 -10.47
N ILE A 134 -1.89 -4.76 -9.27
CA ILE A 134 -1.03 -4.62 -8.09
C ILE A 134 -0.10 -5.82 -7.91
N LEU A 135 -0.36 -6.92 -8.62
CA LEU A 135 0.48 -8.12 -8.62
C LEU A 135 0.48 -8.77 -10.01
N ASP A 136 1.66 -8.83 -10.64
CA ASP A 136 1.83 -9.29 -12.02
C ASP A 136 2.27 -10.76 -12.14
N TRP A 137 3.09 -11.23 -11.19
CA TRP A 137 3.59 -12.62 -11.18
C TRP A 137 4.24 -12.92 -9.84
N PHE A 138 3.82 -14.01 -9.17
CA PHE A 138 4.62 -14.61 -8.09
C PHE A 138 5.36 -15.90 -8.48
N ASP A 139 6.55 -16.08 -7.88
CA ASP A 139 7.47 -17.23 -8.01
C ASP A 139 6.78 -18.57 -7.71
N ARG A 140 6.16 -19.16 -8.74
CA ARG A 140 5.92 -20.60 -8.99
C ARG A 140 5.70 -21.45 -7.73
N ILE A 141 4.45 -21.53 -7.28
CA ILE A 141 4.06 -22.38 -6.14
C ILE A 141 3.96 -23.85 -6.59
N TYR A 142 4.52 -24.78 -5.81
CA TYR A 142 4.45 -26.23 -6.03
C TYR A 142 3.56 -26.92 -4.98
N SER A 143 2.89 -28.01 -5.37
CA SER A 143 2.10 -28.84 -4.45
C SER A 143 2.99 -29.71 -3.54
N GLU A 144 2.49 -30.09 -2.37
CA GLU A 144 3.19 -31.01 -1.44
C GLU A 144 3.51 -32.37 -2.09
N ALA A 145 2.67 -32.83 -3.02
CA ALA A 145 2.85 -34.08 -3.75
C ALA A 145 3.99 -34.00 -4.79
N ALA A 146 4.14 -32.87 -5.48
CA ALA A 146 5.22 -32.65 -6.44
C ALA A 146 6.60 -32.68 -5.76
N ILE A 147 6.70 -32.13 -4.54
CA ILE A 147 7.91 -32.15 -3.70
C ILE A 147 8.37 -33.60 -3.40
N SER A 148 7.42 -34.51 -3.16
CA SER A 148 7.72 -35.92 -2.86
C SER A 148 8.21 -36.72 -4.06
N TRP A 149 7.85 -36.35 -5.29
CA TRP A 149 8.16 -37.14 -6.49
C TRP A 149 9.37 -36.61 -7.25
N CYS A 150 9.58 -35.29 -7.24
CA CYS A 150 10.66 -34.60 -7.95
C CYS A 150 11.96 -34.46 -7.13
N GLY A 151 11.91 -34.76 -5.84
CA GLY A 151 12.97 -34.49 -4.89
C GLY A 151 12.82 -33.09 -4.27
N VAL A 152 13.09 -33.00 -2.97
CA VAL A 152 13.08 -31.74 -2.22
C VAL A 152 14.20 -30.83 -2.71
N ASP A 153 13.85 -29.73 -3.39
CA ASP A 153 14.64 -28.52 -3.25
C ASP A 153 14.20 -27.86 -1.93
N PRO A 154 15.07 -27.77 -0.91
CA PRO A 154 14.73 -27.16 0.37
C PRO A 154 14.51 -25.64 0.29
N SER A 155 14.75 -25.00 -0.87
CA SER A 155 14.31 -23.63 -1.14
C SER A 155 12.85 -23.54 -1.62
N LEU A 156 12.17 -24.67 -1.84
CA LEU A 156 10.83 -24.77 -2.42
C LEU A 156 9.78 -25.35 -1.45
N VAL A 157 9.79 -24.92 -0.18
CA VAL A 157 8.85 -25.38 0.88
C VAL A 157 8.11 -24.17 1.50
N PRO A 158 6.87 -24.33 1.98
CA PRO A 158 5.59 -24.26 1.29
C PRO A 158 5.00 -22.84 1.18
N THR A 159 4.26 -22.61 0.09
CA THR A 159 2.88 -22.08 0.03
C THR A 159 2.51 -20.70 0.55
N ILE A 160 3.13 -20.19 1.63
CA ILE A 160 2.81 -18.89 2.22
C ILE A 160 3.75 -17.84 1.65
N VAL A 161 3.20 -17.01 0.78
CA VAL A 161 3.93 -15.94 0.11
C VAL A 161 3.44 -14.63 0.65
N THR A 162 4.34 -13.79 1.15
CA THR A 162 3.99 -12.43 1.56
C THR A 162 4.69 -11.42 0.68
N THR A 163 3.93 -10.53 0.05
CA THR A 163 4.45 -9.44 -0.77
C THR A 163 3.87 -8.11 -0.31
N PRO A 164 4.69 -7.06 -0.12
CA PRO A 164 4.17 -5.74 0.20
C PRO A 164 3.51 -5.12 -1.03
N ILE A 165 2.24 -4.74 -0.91
CA ILE A 165 1.48 -4.01 -1.92
C ILE A 165 1.41 -2.54 -1.51
N VAL A 166 1.88 -1.66 -2.39
CA VAL A 166 1.84 -0.20 -2.17
C VAL A 166 0.54 0.37 -2.72
N ILE A 167 -0.22 1.06 -1.87
CA ILE A 167 -1.35 1.88 -2.34
C ILE A 167 -0.82 3.26 -2.73
N PRO A 168 -0.96 3.71 -3.99
CA PRO A 168 -0.48 5.02 -4.38
C PRO A 168 -1.21 6.13 -3.60
N PRO A 169 -0.55 7.25 -3.24
CA PRO A 169 -1.21 8.38 -2.59
C PRO A 169 -2.38 8.98 -3.40
N SER A 170 -2.41 8.74 -4.70
CA SER A 170 -3.48 9.18 -5.62
C SER A 170 -4.71 8.29 -5.61
N ALA A 171 -4.70 7.17 -4.86
CA ALA A 171 -5.84 6.27 -4.78
C ALA A 171 -7.07 7.00 -4.21
N VAL A 172 -8.24 6.77 -4.81
CA VAL A 172 -9.50 7.36 -4.38
C VAL A 172 -9.94 6.67 -3.09
N SER A 173 -10.17 7.49 -2.06
CA SER A 173 -10.63 6.98 -0.78
C SER A 173 -12.09 6.55 -0.85
N GLY A 174 -12.41 5.42 -0.22
CA GLY A 174 -13.76 4.88 -0.16
C GLY A 174 -13.79 3.35 -0.27
N PRO A 175 -15.00 2.75 -0.30
CA PRO A 175 -15.16 1.34 -0.59
C PRO A 175 -14.72 1.05 -2.04
N THR A 176 -14.03 -0.06 -2.22
CA THR A 176 -13.54 -0.54 -3.51
C THR A 176 -13.46 -2.06 -3.50
N TRP A 177 -13.03 -2.67 -4.61
CA TRP A 177 -12.87 -4.10 -4.78
C TRP A 177 -11.45 -4.44 -5.21
N MET A 178 -10.99 -5.62 -4.82
CA MET A 178 -9.77 -6.26 -5.31
C MET A 178 -10.14 -7.60 -5.91
N ARG A 179 -9.56 -7.92 -7.06
CA ARG A 179 -9.67 -9.25 -7.68
C ARG A 179 -8.36 -9.97 -7.58
N VAL A 180 -8.40 -11.24 -7.20
CA VAL A 180 -7.25 -12.15 -7.19
C VAL A 180 -7.55 -13.29 -8.15
N ARG A 181 -6.63 -13.53 -9.10
CA ARG A 181 -6.71 -14.63 -10.07
C ARG A 181 -5.56 -15.60 -9.83
N LEU A 182 -5.87 -16.89 -9.86
CA LEU A 182 -4.92 -17.98 -9.79
C LEU A 182 -5.09 -18.86 -11.00
N TRP A 183 -3.99 -19.23 -11.63
CA TRP A 183 -4.03 -20.07 -12.82
C TRP A 183 -2.81 -20.97 -12.92
N TYR A 184 -3.04 -22.13 -13.51
CA TYR A 184 -2.05 -23.14 -13.75
C TYR A 184 -1.22 -22.82 -15.01
N TYR A 185 0.08 -23.12 -15.00
CA TYR A 185 0.97 -23.01 -16.15
C TYR A 185 1.91 -24.21 -16.26
N ASP A 186 1.88 -24.90 -17.40
CA ASP A 186 2.93 -25.86 -17.78
C ASP A 186 3.68 -25.41 -19.04
N PRO A 187 4.99 -25.07 -18.94
CA PRO A 187 5.79 -24.73 -20.10
C PRO A 187 5.96 -25.90 -21.08
N ASN A 188 5.67 -27.14 -20.70
CA ASN A 188 5.88 -28.32 -21.55
C ASN A 188 4.66 -28.70 -22.40
N ASP A 189 3.44 -28.37 -21.99
CA ASP A 189 2.21 -28.73 -22.72
C ASP A 189 1.47 -27.51 -23.33
N SER A 190 1.98 -26.29 -23.13
CA SER A 190 1.27 -25.05 -23.50
C SER A 190 -0.14 -24.94 -22.90
N VAL A 191 -0.43 -25.76 -21.88
CA VAL A 191 -1.64 -25.70 -21.07
C VAL A 191 -1.46 -24.59 -20.05
N GLY A 192 -2.46 -23.70 -19.99
CA GLY A 192 -2.44 -22.59 -19.06
C GLY A 192 -1.59 -21.41 -19.51
N VAL A 193 -1.42 -21.17 -20.82
CA VAL A 193 -1.00 -19.84 -21.26
C VAL A 193 -2.22 -18.94 -21.11
N GLU A 194 -2.25 -18.08 -20.08
CA GLU A 194 -3.18 -16.95 -20.04
C GLU A 194 -2.94 -16.14 -21.32
N ALA A 195 -3.80 -16.32 -22.32
CA ALA A 195 -3.77 -15.50 -23.51
C ALA A 195 -4.12 -14.05 -23.16
N ASP A 196 -4.85 -13.84 -22.07
CA ASP A 196 -5.46 -12.57 -21.66
C ASP A 196 -5.25 -12.34 -20.15
N ALA A 197 -4.06 -11.87 -19.77
CA ALA A 197 -3.72 -11.42 -18.40
C ALA A 197 -4.47 -10.13 -18.02
N ASP A 198 -5.79 -10.19 -18.09
CA ASP A 198 -6.78 -9.13 -17.93
C ASP A 198 -7.68 -9.47 -16.73
N PRO A 199 -8.13 -8.50 -15.92
CA PRO A 199 -9.00 -8.77 -14.78
C PRO A 199 -10.34 -9.47 -15.14
N THR A 200 -10.74 -9.43 -16.41
CA THR A 200 -11.95 -10.06 -16.97
C THR A 200 -11.63 -11.20 -17.95
N GLY A 201 -10.35 -11.58 -18.04
CA GLY A 201 -9.89 -12.71 -18.85
C GLY A 201 -10.47 -14.03 -18.38
N ASN A 202 -10.70 -14.94 -19.33
CA ASN A 202 -11.19 -16.28 -19.01
C ASN A 202 -10.03 -17.16 -18.50
N ILE A 203 -10.12 -17.61 -17.25
CA ILE A 203 -9.12 -18.52 -16.68
C ILE A 203 -9.43 -19.96 -17.11
N VAL A 204 -8.48 -20.60 -17.80
CA VAL A 204 -8.55 -22.02 -18.10
C VAL A 204 -7.70 -22.77 -17.08
N TRP A 205 -8.35 -23.55 -16.20
CA TRP A 205 -7.74 -24.25 -15.07
C TRP A 205 -7.18 -23.33 -13.97
N GLY A 206 -8.09 -22.73 -13.21
CA GLY A 206 -7.73 -21.84 -12.11
C GLY A 206 -8.95 -21.36 -11.33
N GLU A 207 -8.74 -20.32 -10.53
CA GLU A 207 -9.69 -19.78 -9.56
C GLU A 207 -9.61 -18.25 -9.54
N VAL A 208 -10.72 -17.61 -9.21
CA VAL A 208 -10.81 -16.16 -9.09
C VAL A 208 -11.67 -15.82 -7.89
N GLU A 209 -11.21 -14.86 -7.09
CA GLU A 209 -11.90 -14.38 -5.89
C GLU A 209 -11.87 -12.85 -5.85
N ASP A 210 -12.96 -12.26 -5.37
CA ASP A 210 -13.12 -10.81 -5.23
C ASP A 210 -13.30 -10.42 -3.77
N TYR A 211 -12.51 -9.44 -3.33
CA TYR A 211 -12.50 -8.97 -1.96
C TYR A 211 -12.99 -7.53 -1.91
N GLN A 212 -13.96 -7.24 -1.04
CA GLN A 212 -14.32 -5.86 -0.75
C GLN A 212 -13.31 -5.24 0.22
N LEU A 213 -12.77 -4.06 -0.13
CA LEU A 213 -11.89 -3.28 0.74
C LEU A 213 -12.41 -1.86 0.92
N ASN A 214 -11.81 -1.15 1.87
CA ASN A 214 -11.97 0.29 1.99
C ASN A 214 -10.61 0.97 1.97
N ILE A 215 -10.40 1.90 1.04
CA ILE A 215 -9.22 2.76 1.00
C ILE A 215 -9.51 3.96 1.91
N ALA A 216 -8.80 4.03 3.04
CA ALA A 216 -8.74 5.27 3.79
C ALA A 216 -7.99 6.33 2.98
N PRO A 217 -8.36 7.62 3.12
CA PRO A 217 -7.55 8.69 2.57
C PRO A 217 -6.11 8.50 3.02
N ALA A 218 -5.16 8.99 2.21
CA ALA A 218 -3.78 8.99 2.63
C ALA A 218 -3.71 9.60 4.02
N SER A 219 -2.87 9.05 4.92
CA SER A 219 -2.52 9.79 6.14
C SER A 219 -2.11 11.14 5.62
N GLY A 220 -2.95 12.15 5.86
CA GLY A 220 -2.70 13.47 5.31
C GLY A 220 -1.28 13.78 5.71
N GLY A 221 -0.40 13.98 4.72
CA GLY A 221 0.82 14.72 5.00
C GLY A 221 0.36 15.93 5.80
N ASP A 222 0.98 16.14 6.95
CA ASP A 222 0.75 17.34 7.72
C ASP A 222 0.77 18.52 6.73
N ALA A 223 -0.30 19.31 6.74
CA ALA A 223 -0.50 20.46 5.86
C ALA A 223 -0.61 21.74 6.67
N THR A 224 -0.48 21.64 7.99
CA THR A 224 -0.50 22.76 8.92
C THR A 224 0.93 23.26 9.05
N PRO A 225 1.23 24.51 8.66
CA PRO A 225 2.56 25.05 8.91
C PRO A 225 2.87 25.18 10.40
N PRO A 226 4.14 24.98 10.80
CA PRO A 226 4.56 25.24 12.17
C PRO A 226 4.51 26.73 12.49
N GLU A 227 4.49 27.08 13.77
CA GLU A 227 4.60 28.46 14.28
C GLU A 227 5.88 28.61 15.13
N THR A 228 6.54 29.75 15.02
CA THR A 228 7.77 30.05 15.78
C THR A 228 7.55 31.08 16.89
N SER A 229 8.43 31.03 17.89
CA SER A 229 8.49 32.08 18.92
C SER A 229 9.93 32.33 19.36
N ILE A 230 10.26 33.59 19.62
CA ILE A 230 11.56 34.02 20.14
C ILE A 230 11.48 34.00 21.67
N THR A 231 12.34 33.21 22.30
CA THR A 231 12.36 33.02 23.76
C THR A 231 13.32 33.96 24.47
N SER A 232 14.34 34.48 23.78
CA SER A 232 15.25 35.51 24.28
C SER A 232 15.85 36.31 23.12
N ALA A 233 15.90 37.62 23.26
CA ALA A 233 16.51 38.56 22.32
C ALA A 233 17.16 39.74 23.08
N PRO A 234 18.04 40.53 22.43
CA PRO A 234 18.59 41.75 23.02
C PRO A 234 17.50 42.73 23.45
N ALA A 235 17.82 43.59 24.41
CA ALA A 235 16.99 44.75 24.69
C ALA A 235 16.88 45.65 23.45
N ALA A 236 15.76 46.37 23.33
CA ALA A 236 15.46 47.24 22.18
C ALA A 236 16.60 48.24 21.87
N LEU A 237 17.32 48.68 22.90
CA LEU A 237 18.60 49.37 22.78
C LEU A 237 19.63 48.62 23.64
N SER A 238 20.74 48.20 23.04
CA SER A 238 21.75 47.36 23.66
C SER A 238 23.15 47.87 23.31
N ASN A 239 24.06 47.88 24.29
CA ASN A 239 25.48 48.09 24.05
C ASN A 239 26.27 46.78 23.89
N ASN A 240 25.59 45.63 23.96
CA ASN A 240 26.21 44.34 23.68
C ASN A 240 26.18 44.06 22.17
N ASN A 241 27.33 44.23 21.52
CA ASN A 241 27.52 43.97 20.09
C ASN A 241 27.75 42.49 19.72
N SER A 242 27.65 41.58 20.69
CA SER A 242 27.73 40.13 20.49
C SER A 242 26.50 39.43 21.10
N PRO A 243 25.29 39.72 20.60
CA PRO A 243 24.06 39.18 21.16
C PRO A 243 23.89 37.68 20.88
N SER A 244 23.17 37.02 21.80
CA SER A 244 22.66 35.66 21.63
C SER A 244 21.14 35.71 21.57
N ILE A 245 20.55 34.98 20.63
CA ILE A 245 19.10 34.90 20.43
C ILE A 245 18.69 33.43 20.50
N THR A 246 17.65 33.13 21.27
CA THR A 246 17.07 31.79 21.40
C THR A 246 15.62 31.78 20.93
N TYR A 247 15.19 30.67 20.35
CA TYR A 247 13.87 30.52 19.74
C TYR A 247 13.39 29.06 19.83
N THR A 248 12.10 28.85 19.60
CA THR A 248 11.44 27.54 19.58
C THR A 248 10.30 27.56 18.57
N GLY A 249 9.73 26.38 18.26
CA GLY A 249 8.52 26.24 17.45
C GLY A 249 7.55 25.22 18.03
N THR A 250 6.32 25.28 17.53
CA THR A 250 5.25 24.34 17.81
C THR A 250 4.55 23.97 16.52
N ASP A 251 4.06 22.74 16.47
CA ASP A 251 3.33 22.20 15.34
C ASP A 251 2.28 21.20 15.83
N ASP A 252 1.28 20.87 14.99
CA ASP A 252 0.19 19.95 15.37
C ASP A 252 0.60 18.47 15.29
N THR A 253 1.60 18.14 14.46
CA THR A 253 2.01 16.76 14.14
C THR A 253 3.50 16.56 14.42
N THR A 254 4.36 17.46 13.94
CA THR A 254 5.81 17.39 14.12
C THR A 254 6.21 17.84 15.52
N SER A 255 6.89 16.96 16.25
CA SER A 255 7.36 17.30 17.60
C SER A 255 8.43 18.40 17.57
N THR A 256 8.43 19.32 18.56
CA THR A 256 9.37 20.45 18.64
C THR A 256 10.85 20.09 18.40
N PRO A 257 11.40 18.96 18.90
CA PRO A 257 12.79 18.57 18.63
C PRO A 257 13.10 18.22 17.17
N ASN A 258 12.08 17.88 16.38
CA ASN A 258 12.21 17.51 14.97
C ASN A 258 11.99 18.69 14.02
N LEU A 259 11.51 19.83 14.52
CA LEU A 259 11.39 21.05 13.71
C LEU A 259 12.76 21.55 13.29
N LEU A 260 12.86 22.00 12.04
CA LEU A 260 14.05 22.67 11.50
C LEU A 260 13.78 24.17 11.39
N TYR A 261 14.77 24.99 11.70
CA TYR A 261 14.65 26.45 11.74
C TYR A 261 15.57 27.12 10.72
N ALA A 262 15.10 28.19 10.11
CA ALA A 262 15.88 29.11 9.29
C ALA A 262 15.82 30.52 9.91
N THR A 263 16.95 31.21 9.94
CA THR A 263 17.10 32.51 10.61
C THR A 263 17.62 33.58 9.66
N PHE A 264 17.24 34.83 9.89
CA PHE A 264 17.66 35.99 9.11
C PHE A 264 17.74 37.25 9.99
N LEU A 265 18.92 37.88 10.08
CA LEU A 265 19.09 39.19 10.72
C LEU A 265 19.17 40.30 9.67
N ASP A 266 18.06 41.02 9.50
CA ASP A 266 18.03 42.20 8.63
C ASP A 266 18.99 43.28 9.17
N GLY A 267 19.76 43.87 8.27
CA GLY A 267 20.88 44.77 8.58
C GLY A 267 22.24 44.06 8.74
N PHE A 268 22.30 42.72 8.67
CA PHE A 268 23.54 41.95 8.76
C PHE A 268 23.63 40.81 7.71
N ASP A 269 22.60 39.98 7.62
CA ASP A 269 22.56 38.83 6.71
C ASP A 269 22.05 39.21 5.31
N ALA A 270 22.32 38.36 4.31
CA ALA A 270 21.80 38.54 2.94
C ALA A 270 20.42 37.89 2.71
N GLY A 271 19.93 37.09 3.66
CA GLY A 271 18.67 36.35 3.60
C GLY A 271 18.61 35.24 4.64
N TYR A 272 17.58 34.39 4.57
CA TYR A 272 17.44 33.24 5.47
C TYR A 272 18.59 32.23 5.29
N SER A 273 19.04 31.69 6.41
CA SER A 273 19.92 30.52 6.45
C SER A 273 19.25 29.27 5.86
N ALA A 274 20.03 28.22 5.63
CA ALA A 274 19.46 26.89 5.45
C ALA A 274 18.72 26.44 6.73
N PHE A 275 17.75 25.55 6.57
CA PHE A 275 17.04 24.91 7.68
C PHE A 275 17.97 23.98 8.47
N GLY A 276 17.96 24.11 9.80
CA GLY A 276 18.72 23.24 10.70
C GLY A 276 18.09 23.17 12.10
N SER A 277 18.53 22.22 12.92
CA SER A 277 17.94 21.96 14.24
C SER A 277 18.43 22.88 15.37
N SER A 278 19.26 23.89 15.07
CA SER A 278 19.72 24.83 16.10
C SER A 278 18.57 25.68 16.60
N THR A 279 18.50 25.88 17.92
CA THR A 279 17.51 26.75 18.59
C THR A 279 18.13 28.01 19.18
N THR A 280 19.42 28.23 18.89
CA THR A 280 20.21 29.37 19.37
C THR A 280 21.12 29.85 18.26
N ILE A 281 21.25 31.18 18.11
CA ILE A 281 22.23 31.81 17.25
C ILE A 281 23.01 32.88 18.01
N ASN A 282 24.30 32.98 17.74
CA ASN A 282 25.20 33.94 18.37
C ASN A 282 25.81 34.83 17.29
N TYR A 283 25.71 36.14 17.47
CA TYR A 283 26.38 37.12 16.64
C TYR A 283 27.64 37.62 17.34
N SER A 284 28.57 38.17 16.56
CA SER A 284 29.79 38.78 17.08
C SER A 284 30.10 40.03 16.27
N ALA A 285 30.59 41.06 16.97
CA ALA A 285 31.04 42.31 16.37
C ALA A 285 30.01 42.98 15.44
N LEU A 286 28.73 43.01 15.84
CA LEU A 286 27.74 43.84 15.16
C LEU A 286 28.16 45.32 15.25
N ALA A 287 28.00 46.06 14.15
CA ALA A 287 28.22 47.49 14.16
C ALA A 287 27.08 48.20 14.89
N ASP A 288 27.28 49.47 15.26
CA ASP A 288 26.17 50.30 15.73
C ASP A 288 25.14 50.45 14.60
N GLY A 289 23.87 50.17 14.90
CA GLY A 289 22.83 50.08 13.88
C GLY A 289 21.54 49.45 14.39
N THR A 290 20.52 49.45 13.53
CA THR A 290 19.21 48.82 13.80
C THR A 290 19.14 47.48 13.08
N TYR A 291 18.65 46.47 13.80
CA TYR A 291 18.53 45.10 13.31
C TYR A 291 17.14 44.53 13.58
N THR A 292 16.67 43.67 12.69
CA THR A 292 15.44 42.87 12.90
C THR A 292 15.77 41.40 12.68
N PHE A 293 15.72 40.63 13.76
CA PHE A 293 15.87 39.18 13.70
C PHE A 293 14.55 38.52 13.30
N ASN A 294 14.61 37.57 12.39
CA ASN A 294 13.49 36.77 11.92
C ASN A 294 13.85 35.28 12.05
N VAL A 295 12.91 34.46 12.49
CA VAL A 295 13.03 32.99 12.50
C VAL A 295 11.75 32.37 11.95
N LYS A 296 11.90 31.30 11.16
CA LYS A 296 10.79 30.48 10.67
C LYS A 296 11.14 29.00 10.83
N ALA A 297 10.14 28.16 11.01
CA ALA A 297 10.31 26.71 11.13
C ALA A 297 9.84 25.97 9.87
N LYS A 298 10.27 24.72 9.75
CA LYS A 298 9.80 23.74 8.77
C LYS A 298 9.58 22.41 9.47
N ASP A 299 8.46 21.78 9.18
CA ASP A 299 8.05 20.49 9.75
C ASP A 299 8.61 19.28 8.95
N GLU A 300 8.27 18.06 9.38
CA GLU A 300 8.69 16.81 8.71
C GLU A 300 7.96 16.56 7.39
N ALA A 301 6.79 17.18 7.16
CA ALA A 301 6.03 17.13 5.91
C ALA A 301 6.50 18.18 4.88
N GLY A 302 7.33 19.13 5.29
CA GLY A 302 7.90 20.19 4.47
C GLY A 302 7.12 21.50 4.47
N ASN A 303 6.09 21.70 5.31
CA ASN A 303 5.44 23.01 5.41
C ASN A 303 6.34 23.98 6.18
N GLU A 304 6.40 25.22 5.69
CA GLU A 304 7.17 26.29 6.32
C GLU A 304 6.25 27.30 7.01
N ASP A 305 6.67 27.76 8.17
CA ASP A 305 6.01 28.82 8.94
C ASP A 305 5.74 30.06 8.05
N LEU A 306 4.46 30.42 7.99
CA LEU A 306 3.94 31.53 7.17
C LEU A 306 3.96 32.88 7.90
N SER A 307 4.20 32.88 9.21
CA SER A 307 4.28 34.03 10.10
C SER A 307 5.59 34.04 10.91
N PRO A 308 6.76 34.23 10.27
CA PRO A 308 8.04 34.20 10.97
C PRO A 308 8.07 35.12 12.20
N ALA A 309 8.49 34.60 13.35
CA ALA A 309 8.63 35.39 14.57
C ALA A 309 9.76 36.43 14.43
N GLN A 310 9.54 37.64 14.96
CA GLN A 310 10.45 38.78 14.79
C GLN A 310 10.84 39.46 16.10
N ALA A 311 12.08 39.94 16.18
CA ALA A 311 12.56 40.80 17.28
C ALA A 311 13.46 41.93 16.73
N ALA A 312 13.09 43.18 17.02
CA ALA A 312 13.85 44.36 16.63
C ALA A 312 14.71 44.89 17.79
N PHE A 313 15.96 45.25 17.50
CA PHE A 313 16.88 45.83 18.46
C PHE A 313 17.88 46.78 17.79
N GLN A 314 18.43 47.70 18.57
CA GLN A 314 19.49 48.61 18.16
C GLN A 314 20.77 48.34 18.95
N ILE A 315 21.89 48.29 18.25
CA ILE A 315 23.22 48.30 18.86
C ILE A 315 23.74 49.74 18.92
N ASP A 316 24.15 50.17 20.10
CA ASP A 316 24.84 51.44 20.36
C ASP A 316 25.95 51.21 21.39
N THR A 317 27.20 51.23 20.92
CA THR A 317 28.39 51.02 21.75
C THR A 317 29.04 52.31 22.24
N VAL A 318 28.45 53.47 21.91
CA VAL A 318 28.99 54.79 22.29
C VAL A 318 28.70 55.10 23.76
N GLN A 319 29.70 55.58 24.49
CA GLN A 319 29.49 56.02 25.89
C GLN A 319 28.75 57.38 25.94
N PRO A 320 27.85 57.60 26.92
CA PRO A 320 27.21 58.91 27.11
C PRO A 320 28.24 60.01 27.36
N THR A 321 28.06 61.16 26.72
CA THR A 321 28.89 62.37 26.90
C THR A 321 28.38 63.27 28.00
#